data_AF-A0A3S8UAI0-F1
#
_entry.id   AF-A0A3S8UAI0-F1
#
_cell.length_a   1.000
_cell.length_b   1.000
_cell.length_c   1.000
_cell.angle_alpha   90.00
_cell.angle_beta   90.00
_cell.angle_gamma   90.00
#
_symmetry.space_group_name_H-M   'P 1'
#
loop_
_entity.id
_entity.type
_entity.pdbx_description
1 polymer ?
#
loop_
_entity_poly.entity_id
_entity_poly.type
_entity_poly.pdbx_seq_one_letter_code
_entity_poly.pdbx_strand_id
1 'polypeptide(L)'
;MSDLEISIRYIGGNCPVQAEGTIGGKEFYFRARGSRWSMSIGGADVINRPEFYHEMDWGDGPHDAGWMPQHIALGLMAESFGIYAGRAADTGEDAP
;
A
#
# COMPACT_ATOMS: atom_id res chain seq x y z
N MET A 1 2.97 -15.95 -10.09
CA MET A 1 3.21 -14.68 -9.39
C MET A 1 3.20 -13.62 -10.46
N SER A 2 2.13 -12.83 -10.54
CA SER A 2 2.03 -11.77 -11.52
C SER A 2 3.18 -10.79 -11.28
N ASP A 3 4.07 -10.67 -12.25
CA ASP A 3 5.25 -9.82 -12.18
C ASP A 3 4.81 -8.37 -12.45
N LEU A 4 4.13 -7.76 -11.48
CA LEU A 4 3.77 -6.35 -11.56
C LEU A 4 5.02 -5.52 -11.24
N GLU A 5 5.41 -4.64 -12.16
CA GLU A 5 6.52 -3.72 -11.92
C GLU A 5 6.18 -2.77 -10.76
N ILE A 6 7.04 -2.73 -9.74
CA ILE A 6 6.90 -1.86 -8.57
C ILE A 6 7.96 -0.77 -8.64
N SER A 7 7.52 0.48 -8.59
CA SER A 7 8.40 1.65 -8.53
C SER A 7 8.02 2.50 -7.32
N ILE A 8 8.91 2.59 -6.33
CA ILE A 8 8.72 3.45 -5.16
C ILE A 8 9.36 4.81 -5.47
N ARG A 9 8.55 5.87 -5.53
CA ARG A 9 9.02 7.23 -5.80
C ARG A 9 9.50 7.92 -4.53
N TYR A 10 8.80 7.67 -3.43
CA TYR A 10 9.13 8.25 -2.14
C TYR A 10 8.77 7.27 -1.03
N ILE A 11 9.63 7.21 -0.01
CA ILE A 11 9.37 6.58 1.27
C ILE A 11 10.04 7.42 2.34
N GLY A 12 9.27 7.83 3.34
CA GLY A 12 9.81 8.67 4.41
C GLY A 12 8.74 9.24 5.32
N GLY A 13 9.23 9.97 6.33
CA GLY A 13 8.43 10.57 7.40
C GLY A 13 8.75 9.96 8.75
N ASN A 14 9.00 10.83 9.74
CA ASN A 14 9.22 10.40 11.13
C ASN A 14 7.89 10.13 11.87
N CYS A 15 6.83 10.86 11.52
CA CYS A 15 5.46 10.65 11.97
C CYS A 15 4.50 11.52 11.12
N PRO A 16 3.72 10.96 10.17
CA PRO A 16 3.60 9.55 9.81
C PRO A 16 4.66 9.06 8.83
N VAL A 17 4.92 7.75 8.83
CA VAL A 17 5.64 7.07 7.74
C VAL A 17 4.71 6.97 6.53
N GLN A 18 5.21 7.40 5.39
CA GLN A 18 4.44 7.43 4.15
C GLN A 18 5.30 6.89 3.01
N ALA A 19 4.64 6.27 2.03
CA ALA A 19 5.28 5.91 0.77
C ALA A 19 4.31 6.08 -0.40
N GLU A 20 4.85 6.37 -1.57
CA GLU A 20 4.08 6.51 -2.81
C GLU A 20 4.90 6.01 -4.00
N GLY A 21 4.19 5.65 -5.05
CA GLY A 21 4.80 5.10 -6.24
C GLY A 21 3.77 4.46 -7.17
N THR A 22 4.20 3.47 -7.93
CA THR A 22 3.35 2.72 -8.85
C THR A 22 3.56 1.21 -8.75
N ILE A 23 2.49 0.43 -8.95
CA ILE A 23 2.50 -1.02 -9.11
C ILE A 23 1.69 -1.38 -10.37
N GLY A 24 2.32 -2.04 -11.34
CA GLY A 24 1.64 -2.41 -12.60
C GLY A 24 1.07 -1.20 -13.36
N GLY A 25 1.74 -0.05 -13.27
CA GLY A 25 1.28 1.21 -13.86
C GLY A 25 0.17 1.95 -13.09
N LYS A 26 -0.31 1.40 -11.97
CA LYS A 26 -1.30 2.04 -11.08
C LYS A 26 -0.60 2.73 -9.92
N GLU A 27 -1.04 3.93 -9.57
CA GLU A 27 -0.48 4.66 -8.41
C GLU A 27 -0.79 3.92 -7.10
N PHE A 28 0.12 3.98 -6.14
CA PHE A 28 -0.14 3.53 -4.78
C PHE A 28 0.21 4.61 -3.76
N TYR A 29 -0.48 4.57 -2.63
CA TYR A 29 -0.21 5.41 -1.46
C TYR A 29 -0.29 4.60 -0.18
N PHE A 30 0.81 4.57 0.57
CA PHE A 30 0.93 3.95 1.88
C PHE A 30 1.05 5.02 2.96
N ARG A 31 0.37 4.79 4.07
CA ARG A 31 0.41 5.70 5.23
C ARG A 31 0.25 4.92 6.53
N ALA A 32 1.23 5.06 7.43
CA ALA A 32 1.15 4.54 8.79
C ALA A 32 1.03 5.71 9.78
N ARG A 33 -0.11 5.81 10.48
CA ARG A 33 -0.39 6.91 11.40
C ARG A 33 -1.26 6.45 12.57
N GLY A 34 -0.90 6.90 13.77
CA GLY A 34 -1.68 6.57 14.96
C GLY A 34 -1.41 5.12 15.35
N SER A 35 -2.47 4.31 15.41
CA SER A 35 -2.41 2.88 15.72
C SER A 35 -2.72 1.99 14.51
N ARG A 36 -2.65 2.52 13.28
CA ARG A 36 -2.97 1.77 12.05
C ARG A 36 -2.16 2.22 10.86
N TRP A 37 -2.12 1.36 9.84
CA TRP A 37 -1.58 1.68 8.53
C TRP A 37 -2.59 1.34 7.45
N SER A 38 -2.49 2.03 6.32
CA SER A 38 -3.33 1.82 5.15
C SER A 38 -2.51 1.85 3.87
N MET A 39 -2.89 1.00 2.92
CA MET A 39 -2.40 0.95 1.56
C MET A 39 -3.57 1.17 0.60
N SER A 40 -3.38 2.09 -0.32
CA SER A 40 -4.33 2.38 -1.39
C SER A 40 -3.65 2.19 -2.74
N ILE A 41 -4.31 1.54 -3.70
CA ILE A 41 -3.75 1.26 -5.03
C ILE A 41 -4.81 1.54 -6.10
N GLY A 42 -4.38 2.21 -7.18
CA GLY A 42 -5.19 2.52 -8.35
C GLY A 42 -6.35 3.46 -8.06
N GLY A 43 -7.34 3.47 -8.93
CA GLY A 43 -8.53 4.32 -8.85
C GLY A 43 -8.41 5.64 -9.60
N ALA A 44 -9.51 6.39 -9.60
CA ALA A 44 -9.54 7.74 -10.15
C ALA A 44 -8.79 8.75 -9.26
N ASP A 45 -8.62 8.40 -7.99
CA ASP A 45 -7.87 9.14 -6.98
C ASP A 45 -7.38 8.12 -5.94
N VAL A 46 -6.09 7.84 -5.91
CA VAL A 46 -5.50 6.81 -5.04
C VAL A 46 -5.71 7.10 -3.55
N ILE A 47 -5.97 8.36 -3.17
CA ILE A 47 -6.16 8.74 -1.76
C ILE A 47 -7.64 8.64 -1.37
N ASN A 48 -8.55 9.13 -2.22
CA ASN A 48 -9.97 9.25 -1.87
C ASN A 48 -10.87 8.17 -2.48
N ARG A 49 -10.47 7.60 -3.62
CA ARG A 49 -11.26 6.63 -4.41
C ARG A 49 -10.36 5.55 -5.03
N PRO A 50 -9.62 4.77 -4.22
CA PRO A 50 -8.75 3.73 -4.75
C PRO A 50 -9.55 2.53 -5.27
N GLU A 51 -8.98 1.82 -6.24
CA GLU A 51 -9.49 0.52 -6.70
C GLU A 51 -9.30 -0.56 -5.63
N PHE A 52 -8.22 -0.44 -4.85
CA PHE A 52 -7.88 -1.36 -3.77
C PHE A 52 -7.51 -0.60 -2.51
N TYR A 53 -8.08 -1.01 -1.38
CA TYR A 53 -7.77 -0.49 -0.06
C TYR A 53 -7.49 -1.63 0.90
N HIS A 54 -6.38 -1.55 1.63
CA HIS A 54 -6.00 -2.48 2.67
C HIS A 54 -5.59 -1.69 3.92
N GLU A 55 -6.22 -1.95 5.05
CA GLU A 55 -5.95 -1.28 6.32
C GLU A 55 -5.86 -2.32 7.42
N MET A 56 -4.88 -2.16 8.30
CA MET A 56 -4.75 -2.98 9.50
C MET A 56 -4.25 -2.16 10.69
N ASP A 57 -4.61 -2.60 11.89
CA ASP A 57 -4.07 -2.07 13.14
C ASP A 57 -2.58 -2.42 13.28
N TRP A 58 -1.83 -1.57 13.98
CA TRP A 58 -0.41 -1.74 14.23
C TRP A 58 0.04 -1.09 15.54
N GLY A 59 0.82 -1.86 16.29
CA GLY A 59 1.35 -1.49 17.60
C GLY A 59 0.30 -1.63 18.70
N ASP A 60 0.74 -1.42 19.94
CA ASP A 60 -0.11 -1.53 21.14
C ASP A 60 -0.52 -0.14 21.65
N GLY A 61 0.22 0.90 21.26
CA GLY A 61 0.01 2.29 21.62
C GLY A 61 -0.72 3.11 20.55
N PRO A 62 -1.31 4.26 20.94
CA PRO A 62 -2.13 5.09 20.05
C PRO A 62 -1.36 5.79 18.93
N HIS A 63 -0.03 5.75 18.95
CA HIS A 63 0.85 6.45 18.00
C HIS A 63 1.94 5.57 17.39
N ASP A 64 1.96 4.28 17.72
CA ASP A 64 3.06 3.37 17.38
C ASP A 64 3.20 3.16 15.87
N ALA A 65 2.10 3.17 15.12
CA ALA A 65 2.13 3.09 13.66
C ALA A 65 2.79 4.31 13.02
N GLY A 66 2.74 5.47 13.67
CA GLY A 66 3.43 6.68 13.20
C GLY A 66 4.96 6.57 13.24
N TRP A 67 5.49 5.71 14.13
CA TRP A 67 6.91 5.47 14.36
C TRP A 67 7.39 4.12 13.81
N MET A 68 6.58 3.51 12.94
CA MET A 68 6.89 2.22 12.34
C MET A 68 8.27 2.24 11.66
N PRO A 69 9.17 1.27 11.93
CA PRO A 69 10.44 1.20 11.22
C PRO A 69 10.23 1.03 9.71
N GLN A 70 11.02 1.73 8.88
CA GLN A 70 10.84 1.71 7.42
C GLN A 70 10.89 0.29 6.81
N HIS A 71 11.73 -0.61 7.34
CA HIS A 71 11.80 -1.99 6.87
C HIS A 71 10.53 -2.80 7.16
N ILE A 72 9.82 -2.48 8.26
CA ILE A 72 8.51 -3.05 8.56
C ILE A 72 7.46 -2.51 7.60
N ALA A 73 7.46 -1.19 7.36
CA ALA A 73 6.56 -0.57 6.38
C ALA A 73 6.74 -1.24 5.00
N LEU A 74 7.98 -1.46 4.55
CA LEU A 74 8.28 -2.19 3.32
C LEU A 74 7.70 -3.61 3.30
N GLY A 75 7.77 -4.34 4.42
CA GLY A 75 7.17 -5.68 4.54
C GLY A 75 5.64 -5.66 4.38
N LEU A 76 4.95 -4.74 5.06
CA LEU A 76 3.49 -4.58 4.98
C LEU A 76 3.04 -4.12 3.59
N MET A 77 3.83 -3.26 2.94
CA MET A 77 3.61 -2.88 1.55
C MET A 77 3.74 -4.10 0.63
N ALA A 78 4.80 -4.91 0.78
CA ALA A 78 5.00 -6.11 -0.02
C ALA A 78 3.85 -7.11 0.12
N GLU A 79 3.34 -7.31 1.34
CA GLU A 79 2.15 -8.12 1.57
C GLU A 79 0.93 -7.58 0.81
N SER A 80 0.66 -6.28 0.93
CA SER A 80 -0.45 -5.63 0.23
C SER A 80 -0.33 -5.71 -1.29
N PHE A 81 0.89 -5.58 -1.82
CA PHE A 81 1.19 -5.77 -3.25
C PHE A 81 0.92 -7.21 -3.69
N GLY A 82 1.27 -8.21 -2.87
CA GLY A 82 0.96 -9.60 -3.16
C GLY A 82 -0.54 -9.87 -3.25
N ILE A 83 -1.33 -9.32 -2.33
CA ILE A 83 -2.80 -9.42 -2.35
C ILE A 83 -3.37 -8.73 -3.59
N TYR A 84 -2.89 -7.53 -3.91
CA TYR A 84 -3.32 -6.80 -5.09
C TYR A 84 -2.98 -7.54 -6.39
N ALA A 85 -1.76 -8.06 -6.51
CA ALA A 85 -1.31 -8.82 -7.68
C ALA A 85 -2.13 -10.10 -7.90
N GLY A 86 -2.54 -10.77 -6.82
CA GLY A 86 -3.49 -11.88 -6.89
C GLY A 86 -4.84 -11.44 -7.45
N ARG A 87 -5.43 -10.37 -6.91
CA ARG A 87 -6.72 -9.83 -7.40
C ARG A 87 -6.66 -9.33 -8.83
N ALA A 88 -5.57 -8.67 -9.22
CA ALA A 88 -5.37 -8.18 -10.57
C ALA A 88 -5.25 -9.32 -11.58
N ALA A 89 -4.68 -10.47 -11.19
CA ALA A 89 -4.67 -11.67 -12.00
C ALA A 89 -6.06 -12.27 -12.19
N ASP A 90 -6.86 -12.35 -11.12
CA ASP A 90 -8.24 -12.84 -11.17
C ASP A 90 -9.19 -11.93 -11.97
N THR A 91 -8.93 -10.62 -11.98
CA THR A 91 -9.76 -9.64 -12.73
C THR A 91 -9.31 -9.49 -14.20
N GLY A 92 -8.12 -10.01 -14.54
CA GLY A 92 -7.53 -9.92 -15.87
C GLY A 92 -7.93 -11.05 -16.83
N GLU A 93 -8.76 -12.00 -16.39
CA GLU A 93 -9.36 -13.01 -17.26
C GLU A 93 -10.81 -12.60 -17.55
N ASP A 94 -11.10 -12.39 -18.84
CA ASP A 94 -12.40 -12.02 -19.42
C ASP A 94 -12.78 -10.52 -19.44
N ALA A 95 -12.25 -9.81 -20.44
CA ALA A 95 -13.03 -8.80 -21.16
C ALA A 95 -12.98 -9.17 -22.65
N PRO A 96 -14.14 -9.44 -23.31
CA PRO A 96 -14.21 -9.90 -24.70
C PRO A 96 -13.78 -8.85 -25.74
#